data_AF-A0A0J1N7K0-F1
#
_entry.id   AF-A0A0J1N7K0-F1
#
_cell.length_a   1.000
_cell.length_b   1.000
_cell.length_c   1.000
_cell.angle_alpha   90.00
_cell.angle_beta   90.00
_cell.angle_gamma   90.00
#
_symmetry.space_group_name_H-M   'P 1'
#
loop_
_entity.id
_entity.type
_entity.pdbx_description
1 polymer ?
#
loop_
_entity_poly.entity_id
_entity_poly.type
_entity_poly.pdbx_seq_one_letter_code
_entity_poly.pdbx_strand_id
1 'polypeptide(L)'
;MSVNQKMNFGGNMNNFAESKIANAMQMAGKVLPATVVARDGHMITVSFLLRNIPYVLPQLTIPLFGPEYIRYPMRKGSKGIVIPADTYLGGASGLGGGTADLTPPANLSALVFLPISNTEWQDVDYDVLTLYGPEGVTLRDSGSNTTFLLTPESITIVTPAQFKVTVGGTVLTLTDGMWSIIGQSGKLQDSAASTSPQIMHEGWQQLVQWLNSHQHSNGNNGQNTGGPTSQFNGSITE
;
A
#
# COMPACT_ATOMS: atom_id res chain seq x y z
N MET A 1 -67.46 8.44 -18.42
CA MET A 1 -66.68 7.20 -18.58
C MET A 1 -67.65 6.02 -18.65
N SER A 2 -67.74 5.34 -19.79
CA SER A 2 -68.65 4.20 -19.96
C SER A 2 -68.05 2.92 -19.36
N VAL A 3 -68.90 1.95 -19.00
CA VAL A 3 -68.51 0.67 -18.39
C VAL A 3 -67.51 -0.12 -19.27
N ASN A 4 -67.57 0.06 -20.60
CA ASN A 4 -66.61 -0.54 -21.54
C ASN A 4 -65.18 0.00 -21.41
N GLN A 5 -64.98 1.24 -20.94
CA GLN A 5 -63.64 1.76 -20.62
C GLN A 5 -63.08 1.20 -19.31
N LYS A 6 -63.95 0.78 -18.37
CA LYS A 6 -63.54 0.15 -17.10
C LYS A 6 -63.24 -1.34 -17.25
N MET A 7 -63.79 -2.01 -18.28
CA MET A 7 -63.69 -3.45 -18.52
C MET A 7 -62.76 -3.84 -19.68
N ASN A 8 -61.92 -2.91 -20.19
CA ASN A 8 -60.91 -3.27 -21.20
C ASN A 8 -59.73 -3.98 -20.53
N PHE A 9 -59.88 -5.29 -20.30
CA PHE A 9 -58.89 -6.12 -19.60
C PHE A 9 -57.51 -6.05 -20.25
N GLY A 10 -57.43 -6.00 -21.58
CA GLY A 10 -56.15 -5.87 -22.30
C GLY A 10 -55.46 -4.52 -22.06
N GLY A 11 -56.19 -3.42 -22.15
CA GLY A 11 -55.66 -2.08 -21.84
C GLY A 11 -55.30 -1.90 -20.37
N ASN A 12 -56.13 -2.40 -19.46
CA ASN A 12 -55.88 -2.35 -18.02
C ASN A 12 -54.71 -3.24 -17.60
N MET A 13 -54.50 -4.38 -18.25
CA MET A 13 -53.37 -5.28 -17.97
C MET A 13 -52.05 -4.72 -18.50
N ASN A 14 -52.05 -4.05 -19.64
CA ASN A 14 -50.88 -3.29 -20.12
C ASN A 14 -50.54 -2.14 -19.17
N ASN A 15 -51.53 -1.35 -18.74
CA ASN A 15 -51.33 -0.28 -17.76
C ASN A 15 -50.85 -0.80 -16.40
N PHE A 16 -51.36 -1.96 -15.95
CA PHE A 16 -50.90 -2.63 -14.74
C PHE A 16 -49.44 -3.10 -14.87
N ALA A 17 -49.10 -3.73 -16.00
CA ALA A 17 -47.73 -4.14 -16.29
C ALA A 17 -46.77 -2.94 -16.35
N GLU A 18 -47.15 -1.86 -17.04
CA GLU A 18 -46.39 -0.60 -17.07
C GLU A 18 -46.21 -0.01 -15.67
N SER A 19 -47.26 0.03 -14.86
CA SER A 19 -47.16 0.51 -13.47
C SER A 19 -46.26 -0.36 -12.61
N LYS A 20 -46.29 -1.68 -12.80
CA LYS A 20 -45.43 -2.63 -12.08
C LYS A 20 -43.97 -2.48 -12.51
N ILE A 21 -43.71 -2.28 -13.80
CA ILE A 21 -42.38 -1.99 -14.34
C ILE A 21 -41.87 -0.65 -13.83
N ALA A 22 -42.69 0.40 -13.84
CA ALA A 22 -42.32 1.72 -13.34
C ALA A 22 -42.00 1.69 -11.83
N ASN A 23 -42.82 1.00 -11.03
CA ASN A 23 -42.57 0.79 -9.61
C ASN A 23 -41.26 0.00 -9.38
N ALA A 24 -41.04 -1.06 -10.16
CA ALA A 24 -39.79 -1.82 -10.09
C ALA A 24 -38.57 -0.96 -10.47
N MET A 25 -38.67 -0.12 -11.50
CA MET A 25 -37.62 0.82 -11.90
C MET A 25 -37.37 1.94 -10.89
N GLN A 26 -38.38 2.29 -10.09
CA GLN A 26 -38.26 3.27 -9.01
C GLN A 26 -37.65 2.66 -7.74
N MET A 27 -37.92 1.38 -7.48
CA MET A 27 -37.28 0.62 -6.40
C MET A 27 -35.84 0.20 -6.76
N ALA A 28 -35.53 0.06 -8.05
CA ALA A 28 -34.19 -0.26 -8.51
C ALA A 28 -33.21 0.81 -8.03
N GLY A 29 -32.18 0.36 -7.30
CA GLY A 29 -31.10 1.21 -6.86
C GLY A 29 -30.46 1.92 -8.06
N LYS A 30 -30.07 3.18 -7.88
CA LYS A 30 -29.34 3.94 -8.89
C LYS A 30 -27.90 4.12 -8.44
N VAL A 31 -26.98 4.16 -9.40
CA VAL A 31 -25.62 4.61 -9.14
C VAL A 31 -25.67 6.13 -8.94
N LEU A 32 -25.21 6.61 -7.78
CA LEU A 32 -25.32 8.02 -7.40
C LEU A 32 -23.95 8.61 -7.07
N PRO A 33 -23.65 9.86 -7.47
CA PRO A 33 -22.43 10.54 -7.05
C PRO A 33 -22.50 10.86 -5.56
N ALA A 34 -21.37 10.70 -4.87
CA ALA A 34 -21.28 10.95 -3.44
C ALA A 34 -19.90 11.48 -3.01
N THR A 35 -19.85 12.05 -1.81
CA THR A 35 -18.62 12.47 -1.14
C THR A 35 -18.52 11.82 0.24
N VAL A 36 -17.31 11.48 0.65
CA VAL A 36 -17.02 10.94 1.99
C VAL A 36 -17.14 12.04 3.04
N VAL A 37 -17.91 11.79 4.09
CA VAL A 37 -18.07 12.69 5.24
C VAL A 37 -17.22 12.24 6.41
N ALA A 38 -17.17 10.93 6.64
CA ALA A 38 -16.38 10.32 7.69
C ALA A 38 -15.91 8.92 7.27
N ARG A 39 -14.85 8.44 7.93
CA ARG A 39 -14.34 7.07 7.79
C ARG A 39 -14.19 6.48 9.18
N ASP A 40 -14.67 5.26 9.34
CA ASP A 40 -14.46 4.47 10.54
C ASP A 40 -14.00 3.06 10.14
N GLY A 41 -12.74 2.75 10.44
CA GLY A 41 -12.08 1.52 10.02
C GLY A 41 -12.17 1.26 8.51
N HIS A 42 -12.96 0.23 8.16
CA HIS A 42 -13.20 -0.25 6.80
C HIS A 42 -14.51 0.27 6.18
N MET A 43 -15.30 1.04 6.95
CA MET A 43 -16.56 1.62 6.53
C MET A 43 -16.38 3.11 6.26
N ILE A 44 -17.21 3.64 5.36
CA ILE A 44 -17.24 5.06 5.07
C ILE A 44 -18.66 5.59 5.15
N THR A 45 -18.80 6.77 5.72
CA THR A 45 -20.06 7.51 5.74
C THR A 45 -20.05 8.50 4.59
N VAL A 46 -21.06 8.42 3.73
CA VAL A 46 -21.15 9.22 2.51
C VAL A 46 -22.35 10.17 2.54
N SER A 47 -22.22 11.28 1.82
CA SER A 47 -23.30 12.21 1.49
C SER A 47 -23.48 12.27 -0.03
N PHE A 48 -24.72 12.27 -0.49
CA PHE A 48 -25.05 12.26 -1.92
C PHE A 48 -24.92 13.65 -2.54
N LEU A 49 -24.33 13.72 -3.73
CA LEU A 49 -24.10 14.96 -4.48
C LEU A 49 -25.19 15.17 -5.54
N LEU A 50 -26.45 15.24 -5.10
CA LEU A 50 -27.61 15.49 -5.96
C LEU A 50 -28.19 16.87 -5.67
N ARG A 51 -28.69 17.53 -6.73
CA ARG A 51 -29.39 18.82 -6.65
C ARG A 51 -30.75 18.70 -7.33
N ASN A 52 -31.71 19.54 -6.92
CA ASN A 52 -33.05 19.62 -7.50
C ASN A 52 -33.87 18.33 -7.37
N ILE A 53 -33.71 17.63 -6.25
CA ILE A 53 -34.56 16.47 -5.88
C ILE A 53 -35.55 16.89 -4.78
N PRO A 54 -36.76 16.28 -4.72
CA PRO A 54 -37.83 16.73 -3.83
C PRO A 54 -37.63 16.34 -2.35
N TYR A 55 -36.53 15.66 -2.01
CA TYR A 55 -36.22 15.18 -0.66
C TYR A 55 -34.71 15.22 -0.40
N VAL A 56 -34.32 15.23 0.87
CA VAL A 56 -32.92 15.12 1.28
C VAL A 56 -32.59 13.65 1.50
N LEU A 57 -31.51 13.17 0.87
CA LEU A 57 -31.02 11.83 1.13
C LEU A 57 -30.21 11.80 2.44
N PRO A 58 -30.40 10.79 3.29
CA PRO A 58 -29.63 10.66 4.52
C PRO A 58 -28.16 10.35 4.21
N GLN A 59 -27.28 10.65 5.16
CA GLN A 59 -25.93 10.11 5.13
C GLN A 59 -25.97 8.63 5.49
N LEU A 60 -25.16 7.83 4.79
CA LEU A 60 -25.16 6.37 4.95
C LEU A 60 -23.76 5.85 5.19
N THR A 61 -23.62 4.92 6.14
CA THR A 61 -22.38 4.18 6.38
C THR A 61 -22.41 2.89 5.57
N ILE A 62 -21.47 2.77 4.64
CA ILE A 62 -21.42 1.71 3.63
C ILE A 62 -19.99 1.18 3.47
N PRO A 63 -19.81 -0.06 2.99
CA PRO A 63 -18.49 -0.60 2.71
C PRO A 63 -17.78 0.19 1.60
N LEU A 64 -16.46 0.35 1.77
CA LEU A 64 -15.56 0.84 0.72
C LEU A 64 -15.23 -0.31 -0.24
N PHE A 65 -15.40 -0.09 -1.54
CA PHE A 65 -14.92 -1.03 -2.55
C PHE A 65 -13.39 -1.07 -2.54
N GLY A 66 -12.83 -2.27 -2.56
CA GLY A 66 -11.39 -2.50 -2.70
C GLY A 66 -10.96 -3.84 -2.11
N PRO A 67 -9.74 -4.30 -2.43
CA PRO A 67 -9.21 -5.52 -1.85
C PRO A 67 -8.83 -5.31 -0.37
N GLU A 68 -8.71 -6.40 0.38
CA GLU A 68 -8.32 -6.36 1.80
C GLU A 68 -6.90 -5.80 2.02
N TYR A 69 -6.00 -6.00 1.05
CA TYR A 69 -4.57 -5.71 1.21
C TYR A 69 -4.11 -4.42 0.52
N ILE A 70 -5.02 -3.71 -0.17
CA ILE A 70 -4.74 -2.37 -0.72
C ILE A 70 -5.78 -1.41 -0.14
N ARG A 71 -5.36 -0.60 0.83
CA ARG A 71 -6.26 0.30 1.56
C ARG A 71 -6.11 1.72 1.08
N TYR A 72 -7.19 2.28 0.51
CA TYR A 72 -7.21 3.67 0.08
C TYR A 72 -7.21 4.61 1.29
N PRO A 73 -6.39 5.68 1.31
CA PRO A 73 -6.38 6.68 2.37
C PRO A 73 -7.54 7.67 2.21
N MET A 74 -8.78 7.17 2.18
CA MET A 74 -9.99 7.99 2.03
C MET A 74 -10.09 9.03 3.15
N ARG A 75 -10.35 10.29 2.77
CA ARG A 75 -10.50 11.43 3.67
C ARG A 75 -11.86 12.08 3.46
N LYS A 76 -12.28 12.91 4.42
CA LYS A 76 -13.46 13.78 4.25
C LYS A 76 -13.28 14.60 2.98
N GLY A 77 -14.30 14.64 2.13
CA GLY A 77 -14.29 15.32 0.83
C GLY A 77 -13.91 14.43 -0.35
N SER A 78 -13.33 13.24 -0.14
CA SER A 78 -13.05 12.30 -1.25
C SER A 78 -14.32 11.99 -2.04
N LYS A 79 -14.22 12.03 -3.37
CA LYS A 79 -15.36 11.90 -4.29
C LYS A 79 -15.41 10.50 -4.91
N GLY A 80 -16.62 10.07 -5.24
CA GLY A 80 -16.86 8.74 -5.78
C GLY A 80 -18.31 8.57 -6.21
N ILE A 81 -18.64 7.32 -6.50
CA ILE A 81 -19.99 6.87 -6.73
C ILE A 81 -20.39 5.84 -5.70
N VAL A 82 -21.67 5.78 -5.42
CA VAL A 82 -22.30 4.72 -4.66
C VAL A 82 -22.97 3.78 -5.65
N ILE A 83 -22.63 2.51 -5.58
CA ILE A 83 -23.15 1.46 -6.44
C ILE A 83 -24.10 0.58 -5.62
N PRO A 84 -25.38 0.44 -6.03
CA PRO A 84 -26.31 -0.48 -5.41
C PRO A 84 -25.98 -1.92 -5.80
N ALA A 85 -26.14 -2.84 -4.86
CA ALA A 85 -26.13 -4.27 -5.15
C ALA A 85 -27.56 -4.78 -5.38
N ASP A 86 -27.70 -5.77 -6.27
CA ASP A 86 -28.99 -6.42 -6.55
C ASP A 86 -29.46 -7.33 -5.41
N THR A 87 -28.57 -7.68 -4.49
CA THR A 87 -28.83 -8.55 -3.33
C THR A 87 -28.23 -7.95 -2.06
N TYR A 88 -28.66 -8.46 -0.91
CA TYR A 88 -28.23 -7.99 0.40
C TYR A 88 -26.72 -8.13 0.63
N LEU A 89 -26.06 -7.09 1.15
CA LEU A 89 -24.61 -7.08 1.43
C LEU A 89 -24.24 -7.15 2.91
N GLY A 90 -25.19 -7.10 3.84
CA GLY A 90 -24.86 -6.92 5.26
C GLY A 90 -24.07 -8.09 5.84
N GLY A 91 -24.40 -9.33 5.49
CA GLY A 91 -23.64 -10.50 5.91
C GLY A 91 -22.21 -10.56 5.37
N ALA A 92 -22.01 -10.16 4.11
CA ALA A 92 -20.69 -10.14 3.49
C ALA A 92 -19.80 -8.97 3.97
N SER A 93 -20.41 -7.83 4.28
CA SER A 93 -19.72 -6.62 4.76
C SER A 93 -19.56 -6.55 6.27
N GLY A 94 -20.33 -7.33 7.04
CA GLY A 94 -20.42 -7.24 8.49
C GLY A 94 -21.29 -6.08 9.02
N LEU A 95 -21.97 -5.33 8.15
CA LEU A 95 -22.97 -4.32 8.56
C LEU A 95 -24.28 -4.95 9.07
N GLY A 96 -24.46 -6.26 8.86
CA GLY A 96 -25.55 -7.03 9.43
C GLY A 96 -25.23 -8.53 9.42
N GLY A 97 -26.20 -9.35 9.81
CA GLY A 97 -26.06 -10.82 9.82
C GLY A 97 -26.76 -11.49 8.65
N GLY A 98 -26.65 -12.82 8.58
CA GLY A 98 -27.39 -13.64 7.62
C GLY A 98 -26.70 -13.82 6.26
N THR A 99 -27.37 -14.54 5.36
CA THR A 99 -26.92 -14.80 3.98
C THR A 99 -27.91 -14.18 3.01
N ALA A 100 -27.40 -13.57 1.95
CA ALA A 100 -28.23 -12.97 0.92
C ALA A 100 -29.04 -14.02 0.15
N ASP A 101 -30.26 -13.67 -0.23
CA ASP A 101 -31.03 -14.36 -1.26
C ASP A 101 -31.15 -13.46 -2.51
N LEU A 102 -31.94 -13.89 -3.49
CA LEU A 102 -32.20 -13.10 -4.70
C LEU A 102 -33.31 -12.04 -4.51
N THR A 103 -33.73 -11.76 -3.27
CA THR A 103 -34.72 -10.73 -3.00
C THR A 103 -34.07 -9.35 -3.13
N PRO A 104 -34.59 -8.47 -4.01
CA PRO A 104 -34.01 -7.15 -4.20
C PRO A 104 -34.09 -6.32 -2.90
N PRO A 105 -32.97 -5.75 -2.43
CA PRO A 105 -32.95 -4.93 -1.24
C PRO A 105 -33.66 -3.58 -1.50
N ALA A 106 -34.13 -2.94 -0.42
CA ALA A 106 -34.72 -1.61 -0.50
C ALA A 106 -33.69 -0.60 -1.05
N ASN A 107 -34.17 0.45 -1.72
CA ASN A 107 -33.29 1.48 -2.24
C ASN A 107 -32.43 2.06 -1.10
N LEU A 108 -31.15 2.31 -1.41
CA LEU A 108 -30.15 2.82 -0.47
C LEU A 108 -29.78 1.90 0.72
N SER A 109 -30.10 0.60 0.68
CA SER A 109 -29.78 -0.33 1.78
C SER A 109 -28.61 -1.28 1.52
N ALA A 110 -28.37 -1.67 0.26
CA ALA A 110 -27.23 -2.50 -0.14
C ALA A 110 -26.37 -1.70 -1.12
N LEU A 111 -25.35 -1.03 -0.58
CA LEU A 111 -24.55 -0.06 -1.30
C LEU A 111 -23.06 -0.29 -1.05
N VAL A 112 -22.23 0.01 -2.05
CA VAL A 112 -20.78 0.07 -1.93
C VAL A 112 -20.30 1.39 -2.50
N PHE A 113 -19.29 2.00 -1.89
CA PHE A 113 -18.66 3.19 -2.44
C PHE A 113 -17.43 2.84 -3.29
N LEU A 114 -17.39 3.37 -4.51
CA LEU A 114 -16.24 3.28 -5.41
C LEU A 114 -15.65 4.69 -5.61
N PRO A 115 -14.39 4.93 -5.20
CA PRO A 115 -13.70 6.17 -5.53
C PRO A 115 -13.60 6.36 -7.05
N ILE A 116 -13.73 7.61 -7.52
CA ILE A 116 -13.54 7.96 -8.92
C ILE A 116 -12.49 9.06 -9.03
N SER A 117 -11.73 9.04 -10.13
CA SER A 117 -10.85 10.16 -10.47
C SER A 117 -11.64 11.46 -10.57
N ASN A 118 -10.99 12.57 -10.25
CA ASN A 118 -11.56 13.89 -10.41
C ASN A 118 -10.45 14.92 -10.64
N THR A 119 -10.83 16.13 -11.04
CA THR A 119 -9.90 17.20 -11.43
C THR A 119 -9.05 17.75 -10.29
N GLU A 120 -9.27 17.32 -9.04
CA GLU A 120 -8.43 17.70 -7.89
C GLU A 120 -7.33 16.66 -7.61
N TRP A 121 -7.31 15.54 -8.34
CA TRP A 121 -6.22 14.56 -8.23
C TRP A 121 -4.93 15.15 -8.80
N GLN A 122 -3.80 14.75 -8.23
CA GLN A 122 -2.50 15.19 -8.72
C GLN A 122 -2.21 14.52 -10.06
N ASP A 123 -1.68 15.30 -11.00
CA ASP A 123 -1.11 14.74 -12.22
C ASP A 123 0.08 13.86 -11.87
N VAL A 124 0.17 12.72 -12.55
CA VAL A 124 1.28 11.77 -12.46
C VAL A 124 1.78 11.45 -13.85
N ASP A 125 2.99 10.92 -13.94
CA ASP A 125 3.50 10.38 -15.19
C ASP A 125 2.61 9.20 -15.64
N TYR A 126 2.17 9.25 -16.91
CA TYR A 126 1.24 8.27 -17.49
C TYR A 126 1.95 7.00 -17.97
N ASP A 127 3.28 7.01 -18.09
CA ASP A 127 4.06 5.86 -18.57
C ASP A 127 4.54 4.94 -17.43
N VAL A 128 4.36 5.36 -16.17
CA VAL A 128 4.79 4.59 -14.98
C VAL A 128 3.68 4.44 -13.96
N LEU A 129 3.62 3.25 -13.33
CA LEU A 129 2.73 3.03 -12.20
C LEU A 129 3.17 3.91 -11.02
N THR A 130 2.31 4.85 -10.63
CA THR A 130 2.55 5.73 -9.48
C THR A 130 1.65 5.32 -8.30
N LEU A 131 2.26 4.83 -7.22
CA LEU A 131 1.59 4.58 -5.94
C LEU A 131 1.97 5.67 -4.95
N TYR A 132 0.99 6.44 -4.48
CA TYR A 132 1.20 7.50 -3.51
C TYR A 132 0.02 7.65 -2.56
N GLY A 133 0.29 8.24 -1.40
CA GLY A 133 -0.72 8.69 -0.44
C GLY A 133 -0.33 10.08 0.09
N PRO A 134 -1.28 10.86 0.64
CA PRO A 134 -0.99 12.23 1.07
C PRO A 134 0.13 12.37 2.11
N GLU A 135 0.33 11.35 2.96
CA GLU A 135 1.43 11.29 3.93
C GLU A 135 2.47 10.20 3.59
N GLY A 136 2.42 9.68 2.35
CA GLY A 136 3.27 8.58 1.89
C GLY A 136 2.58 7.21 1.85
N VAL A 137 3.39 6.15 1.89
CA VAL A 137 2.98 4.76 1.60
C VAL A 137 3.62 3.79 2.58
N THR A 138 2.84 2.82 3.06
CA THR A 138 3.34 1.73 3.90
C THR A 138 3.16 0.39 3.19
N LEU A 139 4.26 -0.34 3.00
CA LEU A 139 4.26 -1.74 2.60
C LEU A 139 4.67 -2.56 3.84
N ARG A 140 3.88 -3.56 4.21
CA ARG A 140 4.12 -4.33 5.44
C ARG A 140 3.61 -5.76 5.33
N ASP A 141 4.19 -6.67 6.13
CA ASP A 141 3.57 -7.96 6.40
C ASP A 141 2.31 -7.79 7.27
N SER A 142 1.51 -8.86 7.37
CA SER A 142 0.26 -8.86 8.14
C SER A 142 0.46 -8.43 9.61
N GLY A 143 1.57 -8.84 10.22
CA GLY A 143 1.94 -8.52 11.61
C GLY A 143 2.67 -7.18 11.78
N SER A 144 3.05 -6.51 10.69
CA SER A 144 3.84 -5.26 10.71
C SER A 144 5.23 -5.40 11.33
N ASN A 145 5.82 -6.60 11.28
CA ASN A 145 7.20 -6.85 11.73
C ASN A 145 8.22 -6.34 10.71
N THR A 146 7.91 -6.50 9.43
CA THR A 146 8.70 -5.99 8.31
C THR A 146 7.92 -4.89 7.63
N THR A 147 8.50 -3.69 7.58
CA THR A 147 7.85 -2.52 6.97
C THR A 147 8.79 -1.77 6.05
N PHE A 148 8.24 -1.25 4.96
CA PHE A 148 8.83 -0.20 4.14
C PHE A 148 7.87 0.99 4.21
N LEU A 149 8.31 2.06 4.85
CA LEU A 149 7.56 3.27 5.07
C LEU A 149 8.17 4.42 4.27
N LEU A 150 7.46 4.86 3.24
CA LEU A 150 7.73 6.09 2.52
C LEU A 150 6.95 7.21 3.19
N THR A 151 7.63 8.31 3.53
CA THR A 151 7.05 9.57 4.03
C THR A 151 7.53 10.74 3.16
N PRO A 152 6.98 11.96 3.31
CA PRO A 152 7.50 13.12 2.58
C PRO A 152 8.98 13.43 2.84
N GLU A 153 9.53 13.00 3.98
CA GLU A 153 10.88 13.36 4.42
C GLU A 153 11.89 12.21 4.32
N SER A 154 11.43 10.96 4.34
CA SER A 154 12.33 9.80 4.46
C SER A 154 11.71 8.48 3.99
N ILE A 155 12.58 7.50 3.79
CA ILE A 155 12.24 6.09 3.63
C ILE A 155 12.81 5.33 4.83
N THR A 156 11.96 4.59 5.53
CA THR A 156 12.35 3.71 6.64
C THR A 156 12.07 2.25 6.27
N ILE A 157 13.06 1.38 6.44
CA ILE A 157 12.93 -0.07 6.24
C ILE A 157 13.19 -0.75 7.58
N VAL A 158 12.19 -1.44 8.12
CA VAL A 158 12.29 -2.22 9.35
C VAL A 158 12.23 -3.70 8.99
N THR A 159 13.20 -4.47 9.45
CA THR A 159 13.26 -5.93 9.29
C THR A 159 13.84 -6.55 10.57
N PRO A 160 13.24 -7.60 11.15
CA PRO A 160 13.71 -8.16 12.43
C PRO A 160 15.02 -8.96 12.31
N ALA A 161 15.33 -9.51 11.14
CA ALA A 161 16.48 -10.40 10.96
C ALA A 161 17.54 -9.83 10.01
N GLN A 162 17.12 -9.41 8.81
CA GLN A 162 18.05 -8.90 7.80
C GLN A 162 17.39 -7.99 6.76
N PHE A 163 18.20 -7.07 6.23
CA PHE A 163 17.97 -6.37 4.98
C PHE A 163 19.08 -6.74 3.98
N LYS A 164 18.71 -7.18 2.78
CA LYS A 164 19.66 -7.69 1.78
C LYS A 164 19.39 -7.11 0.40
N VAL A 165 20.44 -6.56 -0.23
CA VAL A 165 20.45 -6.08 -1.62
C VAL A 165 21.40 -6.94 -2.43
N THR A 166 20.96 -7.41 -3.61
CA THR A 166 21.75 -8.29 -4.48
C THR A 166 21.75 -7.75 -5.91
N VAL A 167 22.96 -7.61 -6.48
CA VAL A 167 23.17 -7.20 -7.88
C VAL A 167 24.18 -8.15 -8.50
N GLY A 168 23.73 -9.06 -9.37
CA GLY A 168 24.57 -10.13 -9.88
C GLY A 168 25.14 -10.98 -8.73
N GLY A 169 26.47 -11.03 -8.60
CA GLY A 169 27.17 -11.71 -7.51
C GLY A 169 27.48 -10.85 -6.28
N THR A 170 27.19 -9.54 -6.30
CA THR A 170 27.46 -8.63 -5.18
C THR A 170 26.27 -8.60 -4.24
N VAL A 171 26.54 -8.76 -2.93
CA VAL A 171 25.52 -8.78 -1.88
C VAL A 171 25.88 -7.80 -0.77
N LEU A 172 24.99 -6.85 -0.48
CA LEU A 172 25.00 -6.03 0.73
C LEU A 172 23.97 -6.62 1.71
N THR A 173 24.39 -6.93 2.94
CA THR A 173 23.50 -7.41 4.00
C THR A 173 23.66 -6.56 5.25
N LEU A 174 22.55 -6.15 5.85
CA LEU A 174 22.48 -5.58 7.20
C LEU A 174 21.69 -6.55 8.09
N THR A 175 22.21 -6.81 9.29
CA THR A 175 21.64 -7.70 10.32
C THR A 175 21.60 -6.97 11.66
N ASP A 176 21.05 -7.60 12.70
CA ASP A 176 21.15 -7.09 14.07
C ASP A 176 22.62 -7.11 14.53
N GLY A 177 23.25 -5.94 14.57
CA GLY A 177 24.62 -5.73 15.04
C GLY A 177 25.72 -5.73 13.97
N MET A 178 25.45 -6.15 12.73
CA MET A 178 26.49 -6.22 11.69
C MET A 178 25.99 -5.83 10.29
N TRP A 179 26.92 -5.33 9.47
CA TRP A 179 26.74 -5.21 8.02
C TRP A 179 27.86 -5.95 7.29
N SER A 180 27.57 -6.47 6.10
CA SER A 180 28.56 -7.15 5.24
C SER A 180 28.36 -6.78 3.77
N ILE A 181 29.46 -6.70 3.03
CA ILE A 181 29.47 -6.64 1.56
C ILE A 181 30.33 -7.78 1.06
N ILE A 182 29.74 -8.66 0.24
CA ILE A 182 30.42 -9.79 -0.37
C ILE A 182 30.42 -9.61 -1.89
N GLY A 183 31.52 -9.97 -2.53
CA GLY A 183 31.72 -9.89 -3.99
C GLY A 183 33.09 -9.31 -4.33
N GLN A 184 33.41 -9.28 -5.63
CA GLN A 184 34.65 -8.64 -6.14
C GLN A 184 34.41 -7.20 -6.63
N SER A 185 33.15 -6.83 -6.86
CA SER A 185 32.76 -5.55 -7.44
C SER A 185 31.81 -4.81 -6.52
N GLY A 186 32.00 -3.49 -6.39
CA GLY A 186 31.19 -2.61 -5.53
C GLY A 186 32.01 -1.44 -5.03
N LYS A 187 31.38 -0.29 -4.80
CA LYS A 187 32.05 0.93 -4.30
C LYS A 187 31.22 1.52 -3.17
N LEU A 188 31.85 1.72 -2.02
CA LEU A 188 31.35 2.60 -0.96
C LEU A 188 32.13 3.90 -1.06
N GLN A 189 31.45 5.05 -1.12
CA GLN A 189 32.09 6.34 -1.32
C GLN A 189 31.34 7.43 -0.58
N ASP A 190 32.08 8.36 0.03
CA ASP A 190 31.59 9.67 0.43
C ASP A 190 32.25 10.78 -0.41
N SER A 191 32.12 12.04 0.02
CA SER A 191 32.71 13.17 -0.72
C SER A 191 34.24 13.22 -0.70
N ALA A 192 34.90 12.48 0.20
CA ALA A 192 36.34 12.53 0.44
C ALA A 192 37.08 11.22 0.12
N ALA A 193 36.44 10.07 0.30
CA ALA A 193 37.07 8.75 0.23
C ALA A 193 36.16 7.71 -0.44
N SER A 194 36.78 6.65 -0.96
CA SER A 194 36.05 5.48 -1.43
C SER A 194 36.79 4.19 -1.13
N THR A 195 36.04 3.12 -0.93
CA THR A 195 36.55 1.76 -0.76
C THR A 195 35.72 0.75 -1.56
N SER A 196 36.22 -0.46 -1.72
CA SER A 196 35.57 -1.60 -2.37
C SER A 196 35.96 -2.89 -1.65
N PRO A 197 35.22 -3.99 -1.83
CA PRO A 197 35.66 -5.30 -1.35
C PRO A 197 37.10 -5.64 -1.77
N GLN A 198 37.47 -5.29 -3.01
CA GLN A 198 38.84 -5.47 -3.52
C GLN A 198 39.86 -4.61 -2.76
N ILE A 199 39.62 -3.30 -2.60
CA ILE A 199 40.53 -2.39 -1.89
C ILE A 199 40.69 -2.81 -0.43
N MET A 200 39.60 -3.22 0.23
CA MET A 200 39.65 -3.71 1.61
C MET A 200 40.49 -4.99 1.70
N HIS A 201 40.35 -5.91 0.74
CA HIS A 201 41.13 -7.15 0.72
C HIS A 201 42.63 -6.88 0.46
N GLU A 202 42.96 -6.06 -0.53
CA GLU A 202 44.34 -5.68 -0.86
C GLU A 202 44.99 -4.92 0.31
N GLY A 203 44.27 -3.98 0.92
CA GLY A 203 44.73 -3.25 2.10
C GLY A 203 44.98 -4.16 3.31
N TRP A 204 44.09 -5.13 3.56
CA TRP A 204 44.29 -6.13 4.60
C TRP A 204 45.52 -6.99 4.35
N GLN A 205 45.71 -7.47 3.12
CA GLN A 205 46.90 -8.24 2.74
C GLN A 205 48.20 -7.45 2.94
N GLN A 206 48.22 -6.18 2.52
CA GLN A 206 49.37 -5.30 2.73
C GLN A 206 49.65 -5.06 4.22
N LEU A 207 48.62 -4.90 5.04
CA LEU A 207 48.76 -4.75 6.49
C LEU A 207 49.31 -6.02 7.14
N VAL A 208 48.80 -7.20 6.77
CA VAL A 208 49.31 -8.49 7.26
C VAL A 208 50.77 -8.69 6.86
N GLN A 209 51.14 -8.31 5.63
CA GLN A 209 52.52 -8.35 5.18
C GLN A 209 53.40 -7.40 6.01
N TRP A 210 52.99 -6.14 6.16
CA TRP A 210 53.72 -5.15 6.95
C TRP A 210 53.88 -5.59 8.41
N LEU A 211 52.82 -6.07 9.06
CA LEU A 211 52.89 -6.57 10.43
C LEU A 211 53.92 -7.68 10.60
N ASN A 212 54.05 -8.56 9.61
CA ASN A 212 55.01 -9.67 9.65
C ASN A 212 56.43 -9.30 9.19
N SER A 213 56.65 -8.10 8.63
CA SER A 213 57.96 -7.67 8.13
C SER A 213 58.50 -6.39 8.75
N HIS A 214 57.69 -5.66 9.52
CA HIS A 214 58.11 -4.39 10.10
C HIS A 214 59.19 -4.58 11.17
N GLN A 215 60.04 -3.58 11.30
CA GLN A 215 61.16 -3.56 12.24
C GLN A 215 61.19 -2.20 12.92
N HIS A 216 61.54 -2.18 14.20
CA HIS A 216 61.77 -0.93 14.93
C HIS A 216 63.26 -0.59 14.93
N SER A 217 63.59 0.65 14.59
CA SER A 217 64.89 1.25 14.89
C SER A 217 64.88 1.79 16.32
N ASN A 218 66.03 1.76 16.99
CA ASN A 218 66.26 2.26 18.36
C ASN A 218 65.91 1.30 19.52
N GLY A 219 65.85 -0.01 19.27
CA GLY A 219 66.02 -1.00 20.35
C GLY A 219 67.47 -1.46 20.47
N ASN A 220 67.78 -2.45 21.30
CA ASN A 220 69.08 -3.13 21.34
C ASN A 220 70.31 -2.18 21.26
N ASN A 221 70.43 -1.22 22.19
CA ASN A 221 71.52 -0.23 22.21
C ASN A 221 71.64 0.62 20.93
N GLY A 222 70.51 0.98 20.31
CA GLY A 222 70.46 1.80 19.10
C GLY A 222 70.49 1.01 17.80
N GLN A 223 70.46 -0.33 17.86
CA GLN A 223 70.37 -1.21 16.69
C GLN A 223 68.92 -1.60 16.36
N ASN A 224 68.76 -2.30 15.24
CA ASN A 224 67.50 -2.89 14.84
C ASN A 224 67.05 -3.95 15.86
N THR A 225 65.74 -4.00 16.14
CA THR A 225 65.14 -4.98 17.06
C THR A 225 64.92 -6.37 16.46
N GLY A 226 65.11 -6.53 15.15
CA GLY A 226 64.73 -7.72 14.40
C GLY A 226 63.27 -7.66 13.93
N GLY A 227 62.87 -8.66 13.15
CA GLY A 227 61.47 -8.83 12.76
C GLY A 227 60.60 -9.39 13.90
N PRO A 228 59.28 -9.47 13.69
CA PRO A 228 58.36 -10.04 14.66
C PRO A 228 58.77 -11.47 15.07
N THR A 229 58.72 -11.77 16.36
CA THR A 229 59.05 -13.10 16.91
C THR A 229 57.90 -14.10 16.81
N SER A 230 56.70 -13.62 16.47
CA SER A 230 55.50 -14.42 16.22
C SER A 230 54.82 -13.97 14.94
N GLN A 231 54.39 -14.92 14.11
CA GLN A 231 53.68 -14.63 12.88
C GLN A 231 52.21 -14.28 13.16
N PHE A 232 51.75 -13.14 12.64
CA PHE A 232 50.32 -12.80 12.60
C PHE A 232 49.67 -13.46 11.37
N ASN A 233 48.68 -14.32 11.60
CA ASN A 233 48.04 -15.11 10.55
C ASN A 233 46.92 -14.36 9.79
N GLY A 234 46.55 -13.15 10.22
CA GLY A 234 45.56 -12.32 9.53
C GLY A 234 44.16 -12.92 9.45
N SER A 235 43.86 -13.96 10.22
CA SER A 235 42.55 -14.62 10.21
C SER A 235 41.58 -13.82 11.09
N ILE A 236 40.82 -12.91 10.48
CA ILE A 236 39.65 -12.31 11.12
C ILE A 236 38.47 -13.25 10.86
N THR A 237 38.09 -14.01 11.88
CA THR A 237 36.84 -14.75 11.91
C THR A 237 35.93 -14.09 12.94
N GLU A 238 34.83 -13.50 12.49
CA GLU A 238 33.64 -13.21 13.29
C GLU A 238 32.52 -14.14 12.86
#